data_AF-A0A1E5SW77-F1
#
_entry.id   AF-A0A1E5SW77-F1
#
_cell.length_a   1.000
_cell.length_b   1.000
_cell.length_c   1.000
_cell.angle_alpha   90.00
_cell.angle_beta   90.00
_cell.angle_gamma   90.00
#
_symmetry.space_group_name_H-M   'P 1'
#
loop_
_entity.id
_entity.type
_entity.pdbx_description
1 polymer ?
#
loop_
_entity_poly.entity_id
_entity_poly.type
_entity_poly.pdbx_seq_one_letter_code
_entity_poly.pdbx_strand_id
1 'polypeptide(L)'
;MNEFKVKITGVGKLWDVDFFLEKDPSKSISFNYKAGRKEWFTEKFKYSGGDEFIYELVVMARYGTKWSGQILIYKDGVEEEFLKWSSAKTGKNNESRRTKPTKKIP
;
A
#
# COMPACT_ATOMS: atom_id res chain seq x y z
N MET A 1 -3.74 10.32 17.92
CA MET A 1 -3.96 10.38 16.46
C MET A 1 -2.83 9.60 15.83
N ASN A 2 -3.12 8.47 15.21
CA ASN A 2 -2.10 7.55 14.72
C ASN A 2 -1.62 7.98 13.35
N GLU A 3 -0.30 7.89 13.13
CA GLU A 3 0.30 8.13 11.82
C GLU A 3 0.61 6.80 11.15
N PHE A 4 0.44 6.75 9.84
CA PHE A 4 0.64 5.55 9.05
C PHE A 4 1.66 5.79 7.95
N LYS A 5 2.29 4.71 7.52
CA LYS A 5 3.18 4.70 6.35
C LYS A 5 2.92 3.44 5.56
N VAL A 6 2.74 3.58 4.25
CA VAL A 6 2.63 2.42 3.35
C VAL A 6 3.99 2.16 2.73
N LYS A 7 4.41 0.90 2.71
CA LYS A 7 5.61 0.42 2.04
C LYS A 7 5.23 -0.70 1.07
N ILE A 8 5.60 -0.56 -0.19
CA ILE A 8 5.45 -1.58 -1.24
C ILE A 8 6.85 -2.00 -1.69
N THR A 9 7.09 -3.30 -1.76
CA THR A 9 8.35 -3.88 -2.21
C THR A 9 8.07 -4.83 -3.37
N GLY A 10 8.78 -4.66 -4.48
CA GLY A 10 8.62 -5.46 -5.70
C GLY A 10 9.89 -6.24 -6.05
N VAL A 11 9.72 -7.52 -6.36
CA VAL A 11 10.70 -8.37 -7.04
C VAL A 11 10.21 -8.54 -8.48
N GLY A 12 10.53 -7.54 -9.32
CA GLY A 12 10.11 -7.44 -10.72
C GLY A 12 9.93 -5.99 -11.16
N LYS A 13 9.16 -5.74 -12.23
CA LYS A 13 8.85 -4.37 -12.70
C LYS A 13 7.41 -4.02 -12.30
N LEU A 14 7.27 -3.15 -11.28
CA LEU A 14 6.02 -2.44 -11.02
C LEU A 14 5.94 -1.23 -11.96
N TRP A 15 4.78 -0.95 -12.54
CA TRP A 15 4.55 0.18 -13.44
C TRP A 15 3.87 1.34 -12.76
N ASP A 16 2.90 1.08 -11.89
CA ASP A 16 2.24 2.10 -11.08
C ASP A 16 1.71 1.43 -9.82
N VAL A 17 1.65 2.18 -8.73
CA VAL A 17 1.00 1.73 -7.50
C VAL A 17 0.14 2.87 -6.97
N ASP A 18 -1.15 2.64 -6.84
CA ASP A 18 -2.10 3.62 -6.31
C ASP A 18 -2.70 3.10 -5.00
N PHE A 19 -2.56 3.89 -3.95
CA PHE A 19 -3.11 3.59 -2.63
C PHE A 19 -4.19 4.63 -2.27
N PHE A 20 -5.39 4.17 -1.97
CA PHE A 20 -6.54 5.02 -1.67
C PHE A 20 -6.98 4.83 -0.22
N LEU A 21 -7.03 5.91 0.55
CA LEU A 21 -7.63 5.91 1.87
C LEU A 21 -9.15 6.11 1.78
N GLU A 22 -9.92 5.34 2.56
CA GLU A 22 -11.38 5.53 2.71
C GLU A 22 -12.17 5.51 1.38
N LYS A 23 -11.58 5.00 0.28
CA LYS A 23 -12.10 5.13 -1.09
C LYS A 23 -12.32 6.56 -1.57
N ASP A 24 -11.72 7.54 -0.90
CA ASP A 24 -11.72 8.92 -1.33
C ASP A 24 -10.56 9.11 -2.34
N PRO A 25 -10.85 9.32 -3.63
CA PRO A 25 -9.80 9.52 -4.64
C PRO A 25 -8.94 10.76 -4.35
N SER A 26 -9.45 11.74 -3.60
CA SER A 26 -8.71 12.94 -3.20
C SER A 26 -7.66 12.67 -2.12
N LYS A 27 -7.74 11.51 -1.44
CA LYS A 27 -6.76 11.00 -0.47
C LYS A 27 -5.91 9.86 -1.08
N SER A 28 -5.81 9.81 -2.40
CA SER A 28 -4.96 8.84 -3.08
C SER A 28 -3.48 9.21 -2.94
N ILE A 29 -2.66 8.18 -2.74
CA ILE A 29 -1.21 8.28 -2.74
C ILE A 29 -0.71 7.38 -3.87
N SER A 30 -0.30 8.02 -4.97
CA SER A 30 0.25 7.35 -6.13
C SER A 30 1.77 7.29 -6.07
N PHE A 31 2.31 6.12 -6.37
CA PHE A 31 3.73 5.88 -6.52
C PHE A 31 4.06 5.69 -7.99
N ASN A 32 4.65 6.72 -8.59
CA ASN A 32 5.12 6.63 -9.96
C ASN A 32 6.26 5.60 -10.10
N TYR A 33 6.27 4.88 -11.21
CA TYR A 33 7.40 4.02 -11.55
C TYR A 33 8.71 4.79 -11.69
N LYS A 34 9.78 4.19 -11.16
CA LYS A 34 11.15 4.62 -11.38
C LYS A 34 11.99 3.40 -11.72
N ALA A 35 12.66 3.45 -12.87
CA ALA A 35 13.48 2.34 -13.35
C ALA A 35 14.52 1.91 -12.28
N GLY A 36 14.60 0.61 -12.01
CA GLY A 36 15.51 0.02 -11.02
C GLY A 36 15.05 0.10 -9.56
N ARG A 37 13.96 0.83 -9.26
CA ARG A 37 13.41 0.90 -7.90
C ARG A 37 12.71 -0.41 -7.54
N LYS A 38 13.02 -0.95 -6.36
CA LYS A 38 12.38 -2.16 -5.79
C LYS A 38 11.48 -1.85 -4.61
N GLU A 39 11.50 -0.62 -4.10
CA GLU A 39 10.76 -0.20 -2.92
C GLU A 39 10.11 1.18 -3.12
N TRP A 40 8.84 1.28 -2.74
CA TRP A 40 8.04 2.50 -2.76
C TRP A 40 7.46 2.69 -1.36
N PHE A 41 7.48 3.91 -0.86
CA PHE A 41 6.92 4.20 0.46
C PHE A 41 6.39 5.62 0.51
N THR A 42 5.36 5.84 1.33
CA THR A 42 4.80 7.18 1.56
C THR A 42 5.62 7.91 2.60
N GLU A 43 5.48 9.23 2.64
CA GLU A 43 5.68 9.95 3.89
C GLU A 43 4.65 9.49 4.93
N LYS A 44 4.88 9.85 6.20
CA LYS A 44 3.88 9.58 7.23
C LYS A 44 2.63 10.39 6.94
N PHE A 45 1.47 9.79 7.10
CA PHE A 45 0.19 10.48 6.96
C PHE A 45 -0.73 10.14 8.12
N LYS A 46 -1.63 11.07 8.45
CA LYS A 46 -2.65 10.89 9.47
C LYS A 46 -3.87 10.22 8.86
N TYR A 47 -4.45 9.28 9.59
CA TYR A 47 -5.70 8.62 9.21
C TYR A 47 -6.85 9.12 10.07
N SER A 48 -7.99 9.43 9.45
CA SER A 48 -9.17 10.03 10.09
C SER A 48 -10.38 9.10 10.21
N GLY A 49 -10.31 7.87 9.69
CA GLY A 49 -11.48 6.99 9.49
C GLY A 49 -12.01 6.28 10.73
N GLY A 50 -11.79 6.83 11.92
CA GLY A 50 -12.24 6.26 13.19
C GLY A 50 -11.38 5.07 13.65
N ASP A 51 -12.03 4.03 14.18
CA ASP A 51 -11.37 2.88 14.82
C ASP A 51 -10.90 1.81 13.83
N GLU A 52 -11.33 1.88 12.57
CA GLU A 52 -10.98 0.90 11.54
C GLU A 52 -10.18 1.54 10.42
N PHE A 53 -9.04 0.94 10.09
CA PHE A 53 -8.24 1.36 8.95
C PHE A 53 -8.80 0.76 7.65
N ILE A 54 -9.42 1.59 6.82
CA ILE A 54 -10.02 1.21 5.53
C ILE A 54 -9.18 1.77 4.38
N TYR A 55 -8.76 0.88 3.47
CA TYR A 55 -8.01 1.28 2.27
C TYR A 55 -8.38 0.46 1.03
N GLU A 56 -7.94 0.94 -0.12
CA GLU A 56 -7.87 0.21 -1.38
C GLU A 56 -6.47 0.35 -1.96
N LEU A 57 -5.92 -0.74 -2.49
CA LEU A 57 -4.61 -0.76 -3.14
C LEU A 57 -4.75 -1.33 -4.54
N VAL A 58 -4.24 -0.60 -5.52
CA VAL A 58 -4.12 -1.02 -6.92
C VAL A 58 -2.63 -1.04 -7.27
N VAL A 59 -2.13 -2.18 -7.73
CA VAL A 59 -0.74 -2.35 -8.18
C VAL A 59 -0.73 -2.80 -9.63
N MET A 60 -0.14 -2.01 -10.50
CA MET A 60 0.15 -2.36 -11.88
C MET A 60 1.56 -2.94 -11.96
N ALA A 61 1.70 -4.19 -12.39
CA ALA A 61 2.96 -4.92 -12.41
C ALA A 61 3.06 -5.82 -13.64
N ARG A 62 4.24 -5.95 -14.24
CA ARG A 62 4.45 -6.90 -15.35
C ARG A 62 4.17 -8.33 -14.89
N TYR A 63 3.63 -9.18 -15.78
CA TYR A 63 3.49 -10.62 -15.55
C TYR A 63 4.76 -11.25 -14.94
N GLY A 64 4.58 -12.13 -13.94
CA GLY A 64 5.66 -12.77 -13.22
C GLY A 64 6.28 -11.92 -12.11
N THR A 65 5.86 -10.66 -11.94
CA THR A 65 6.31 -9.83 -10.82
C THR A 65 5.68 -10.30 -9.52
N LYS A 66 6.54 -10.52 -8.52
CA LYS A 66 6.13 -10.72 -7.13
C LYS A 66 6.28 -9.42 -6.36
N TRP A 67 5.35 -9.11 -5.47
CA TRP A 67 5.44 -7.92 -4.64
C TRP A 67 4.82 -8.16 -3.26
N SER A 68 5.19 -7.33 -2.30
CA SER A 68 4.65 -7.32 -0.95
C SER A 68 4.30 -5.89 -0.55
N GLY A 69 3.17 -5.73 0.13
CA GLY A 69 2.77 -4.49 0.76
C GLY A 69 2.82 -4.61 2.27
N GLN A 70 3.15 -3.50 2.91
CA GLN A 70 3.17 -3.35 4.35
C GLN A 70 2.59 -1.99 4.72
N ILE A 71 1.81 -1.94 5.79
CA ILE A 71 1.39 -0.71 6.44
C ILE A 71 2.04 -0.71 7.82
N LEU A 72 2.69 0.39 8.12
CA LEU A 72 3.32 0.67 9.39
C LEU A 72 2.44 1.68 10.13
N ILE A 73 2.28 1.49 11.44
CA ILE A 73 1.63 2.44 12.33
C ILE A 73 2.69 3.03 13.26
N TYR A 74 2.62 4.34 13.50
CA TYR A 74 3.42 5.02 14.50
C TYR A 74 2.55 5.35 15.70
N LYS A 75 2.89 4.79 16.84
CA LYS A 75 2.23 5.00 18.12
C LYS A 75 3.29 5.21 19.19
N ASP A 76 3.13 6.26 19.99
CA ASP A 76 4.03 6.57 21.12
C ASP A 76 5.52 6.61 20.75
N GLY A 77 5.84 7.09 19.54
CA GLY A 77 7.21 7.19 19.03
C GLY A 77 7.79 5.88 18.46
N VAL A 78 7.04 4.78 18.49
CA VAL A 78 7.45 3.46 17.97
C VAL A 78 6.81 3.22 16.60
N GLU A 79 7.60 2.68 15.65
CA GLU A 79 7.11 2.18 14.37
C GLU A 79 6.80 0.68 14.50
N GLU A 80 5.56 0.29 14.22
CA GLU A 80 5.12 -1.11 14.29
C GLU A 80 4.49 -1.58 12.98
N GLU A 81 4.64 -2.87 12.67
CA GLU A 81 3.95 -3.49 11.53
C GLU A 81 2.46 -3.62 11.84
N PHE A 82 1.65 -2.83 11.14
CA PHE A 82 0.21 -2.88 11.27
C PHE A 82 -0.42 -3.94 10.36
N LEU A 83 -0.04 -3.97 9.08
CA LEU A 83 -0.54 -4.96 8.12
C LEU A 83 0.58 -5.36 7.17
N LYS A 84 0.59 -6.63 6.76
CA LYS A 84 1.50 -7.13 5.73
C LYS A 84 0.78 -8.11 4.81
N TRP A 85 1.12 -8.06 3.55
CA TRP A 85 0.64 -9.02 2.56
C TRP A 85 1.64 -9.18 1.42
N SER A 86 1.59 -10.35 0.78
CA SER A 86 2.29 -10.63 -0.46
C SER A 86 1.29 -10.90 -1.56
N SER A 87 1.62 -10.52 -2.79
CA SER A 87 0.88 -10.85 -3.99
C SER A 87 1.85 -11.19 -5.11
N ALA A 88 1.45 -12.10 -5.98
CA ALA A 88 2.20 -12.45 -7.17
C ALA A 88 1.25 -12.35 -8.36
N LYS A 89 1.68 -11.68 -9.42
CA LYS A 89 0.83 -11.52 -10.59
C LYS A 89 0.96 -12.71 -11.54
N THR A 90 -0.19 -13.32 -11.87
CA THR A 90 -0.32 -14.48 -12.77
C THR A 90 -1.31 -14.26 -13.94
N GLY A 91 -1.75 -13.02 -14.24
CA GLY A 91 -2.81 -12.75 -15.25
C GLY A 91 -2.46 -11.76 -16.37
N LYS A 92 -3.31 -11.70 -17.43
CA LYS A 92 -3.12 -10.91 -18.68
C LYS A 92 -3.14 -9.38 -18.54
N ASN A 93 -3.74 -8.82 -17.48
CA ASN A 93 -4.19 -7.41 -17.47
C ASN A 93 -3.35 -6.40 -16.67
N ASN A 94 -2.07 -6.62 -16.34
CA ASN A 94 -1.30 -5.56 -15.66
C ASN A 94 -1.56 -5.42 -14.13
N GLU A 95 -2.82 -5.54 -13.70
CA GLU A 95 -3.33 -5.18 -12.37
C GLU A 95 -3.31 -6.29 -11.28
N SER A 96 -3.12 -5.88 -10.03
CA SER A 96 -3.40 -6.61 -8.78
C SER A 96 -4.09 -5.64 -7.82
N ARG A 97 -5.32 -5.97 -7.40
CA ARG A 97 -6.14 -5.08 -6.56
C ARG A 97 -6.48 -5.73 -5.22
N ARG A 98 -6.45 -4.96 -4.15
CA ARG A 98 -6.91 -5.33 -2.81
C ARG A 98 -7.97 -4.31 -2.36
N THR A 99 -9.24 -4.72 -2.35
CA THR A 99 -10.38 -3.85 -2.05
C THR A 99 -10.90 -4.09 -0.64
N LYS A 100 -11.16 -3.00 0.10
CA LYS A 100 -11.79 -3.01 1.43
C LYS A 100 -11.17 -3.92 2.52
N PRO A 101 -9.86 -4.18 2.58
CA PRO A 101 -9.29 -4.72 3.82
C PRO A 101 -9.54 -3.74 4.97
N THR A 102 -10.09 -4.25 6.08
CA THR A 102 -10.28 -3.51 7.32
C THR A 102 -9.44 -4.14 8.43
N LYS A 103 -8.84 -3.30 9.27
CA LYS A 103 -8.20 -3.75 10.52
C LYS A 103 -8.44 -2.71 11.60
N LYS A 104 -8.79 -3.16 12.80
CA LYS A 104 -8.93 -2.29 13.97
C LYS A 104 -7.60 -1.64 14.32
N ILE A 105 -7.64 -0.34 14.54
CA ILE A 105 -6.50 0.46 14.96
C ILE A 105 -6.31 0.26 16.47
N PRO A 106 -5.10 -0.09 16.94
CA PRO A 106 -4.82 -0.32 18.36
C PRO A 106 -4.76 0.96 19.19
#